data_AF-A0A0F9LLR0-F1
#
_entry.id   AF-A0A0F9LLR0-F1
#
_cell.length_a   1.000
_cell.length_b   1.000
_cell.length_c   1.000
_cell.angle_alpha   90.00
_cell.angle_beta   90.00
_cell.angle_gamma   90.00
#
_symmetry.space_group_name_H-M   'P 1'
#
loop_
_entity.id
_entity.type
_entity.pdbx_description
1 polymer ?
#
loop_
_entity_poly.entity_id
_entity_poly.type
_entity_poly.pdbx_seq_one_letter_code
_entity_poly.pdbx_strand_id
1 'polypeptide(L)'
;MLEISYEDAASVLDPGPEGRGGWSSALCPAHPDSNPSLGIMDDNGLLAVNCKTGCPTEKVLEAVQGLLGGAFKKSGTKKSGKRAPRVPKGKHVASYMYSTVEGLPLALK
;
A
#
# COMPACT_ATOMS: atom_id res chain seq x y z
N MET A 1 -18.73 3.05 -4.25
CA MET A 1 -17.73 3.40 -3.23
C MET A 1 -17.80 2.27 -2.23
N LEU A 2 -16.81 1.38 -2.20
CA LEU A 2 -16.90 0.15 -1.42
C LEU A 2 -16.40 0.44 -0.01
N GLU A 3 -17.33 0.68 0.90
CA GLU A 3 -17.06 0.87 2.33
C GLU A 3 -16.98 -0.52 2.97
N ILE A 4 -15.86 -1.22 2.79
CA ILE A 4 -15.59 -2.42 3.61
C ILE A 4 -15.12 -1.89 4.96
N SER A 5 -15.90 -2.14 6.00
CA SER A 5 -15.50 -1.79 7.36
C SER A 5 -14.33 -2.68 7.83
N TYR A 6 -13.54 -2.18 8.78
CA TYR A 6 -12.48 -2.98 9.38
C TYR A 6 -13.01 -4.24 10.06
N GLU A 7 -14.19 -4.14 10.69
CA GLU A 7 -14.82 -5.22 11.45
C GLU A 7 -15.23 -6.41 10.55
N ASP A 8 -15.78 -6.13 9.37
CA ASP A 8 -16.12 -7.14 8.38
C ASP A 8 -14.87 -7.89 7.88
N ALA A 9 -13.81 -7.13 7.60
CA ALA A 9 -12.54 -7.70 7.15
C ALA A 9 -11.85 -8.52 8.26
N ALA A 10 -11.90 -8.05 9.50
CA ALA A 10 -11.32 -8.74 10.65
C ALA A 10 -12.03 -10.07 10.93
N SER A 11 -13.36 -10.12 10.78
CA SER A 11 -14.15 -11.34 11.01
C SER A 11 -13.79 -12.48 10.04
N VAL A 12 -13.35 -12.14 8.83
CA VAL A 12 -13.00 -13.12 7.80
C VAL A 12 -11.52 -13.49 7.82
N LEU A 13 -10.65 -12.52 8.08
CA LEU A 13 -9.20 -12.71 7.98
C LEU A 13 -8.56 -13.23 9.27
N ASP A 14 -9.29 -13.20 10.40
CA ASP A 14 -8.80 -13.54 11.75
C ASP A 14 -7.40 -12.95 12.01
N PRO A 15 -7.26 -11.62 11.95
CA PRO A 15 -5.98 -10.97 12.10
C PRO A 15 -5.41 -11.23 13.49
N GLY A 16 -4.09 -11.46 13.56
CA GLY A 16 -3.37 -11.54 14.82
C GLY A 16 -3.43 -10.23 15.62
N PRO A 17 -2.88 -10.21 16.85
CA PRO A 17 -2.92 -9.04 17.72
C PRO A 17 -2.36 -7.81 17.02
N GLU A 18 -2.94 -6.65 17.34
CA GLU A 18 -2.47 -5.36 16.83
C GLU A 18 -0.98 -5.16 17.17
N GLY A 19 -0.20 -4.88 16.15
CA GLY A 19 1.21 -4.55 16.29
C GLY A 19 1.42 -3.08 16.68
N ARG A 20 2.68 -2.69 16.82
CA ARG A 20 3.02 -1.27 17.00
C ARG A 20 2.51 -0.44 15.82
N GLY A 21 1.63 0.51 16.12
CA GLY A 21 1.08 1.45 15.14
C GLY A 21 -0.28 1.05 14.54
N GLY A 22 -1.04 0.16 15.20
CA GLY A 22 -2.42 -0.17 14.79
C GLY A 22 -2.52 -1.12 13.60
N TRP A 23 -1.40 -1.71 13.17
CA TRP A 23 -1.36 -2.70 12.09
C TRP A 23 -1.48 -4.11 12.65
N SER A 24 -2.52 -4.82 12.22
CA SER A 24 -2.72 -6.24 12.52
C SER A 24 -2.22 -7.08 11.35
N SER A 25 -1.65 -8.25 11.63
CA SER A 25 -1.08 -9.13 10.61
C SER A 25 -2.03 -10.29 10.34
N ALA A 26 -2.36 -10.52 9.07
CA ALA A 26 -3.24 -11.58 8.61
C ALA A 26 -2.64 -12.33 7.41
N LEU A 27 -3.24 -13.47 7.07
CA LEU A 27 -2.94 -14.19 5.83
C LEU A 27 -3.57 -13.46 4.64
N CYS A 28 -2.84 -13.34 3.55
CA CYS A 28 -3.39 -12.73 2.35
C CYS A 28 -4.24 -13.74 1.58
N PRO A 29 -5.52 -13.46 1.26
CA PRO A 29 -6.34 -14.37 0.46
C PRO A 29 -6.09 -14.23 -1.06
N ALA A 30 -5.40 -13.17 -1.50
CA ALA A 30 -5.13 -12.93 -2.93
C ALA A 30 -4.00 -13.81 -3.50
N HIS A 31 -3.20 -14.43 -2.64
CA HIS A 31 -2.21 -15.43 -3.00
C HIS A 31 -2.27 -16.59 -2.00
N PRO A 32 -1.87 -17.81 -2.37
CA PRO A 32 -1.72 -18.89 -1.40
C PRO A 32 -0.60 -18.52 -0.43
N ASP A 33 -0.96 -17.95 0.72
CA ASP A 33 -0.04 -17.54 1.76
C ASP A 33 -0.02 -18.57 2.89
N SER A 34 1.16 -18.83 3.44
CA SER A 34 1.34 -19.68 4.62
C SER A 34 1.88 -18.91 5.82
N ASN A 35 2.29 -17.64 5.61
CA ASN A 35 2.82 -16.79 6.67
C ASN A 35 2.10 -15.43 6.64
N PRO A 36 1.73 -14.81 7.77
CA PRO A 36 0.95 -13.57 7.77
C PRO A 36 1.73 -12.41 7.13
N SER A 37 1.51 -12.19 5.83
CA SER A 37 2.20 -11.19 5.01
C SER A 37 1.33 -9.97 4.70
N LEU A 38 0.03 -10.03 5.04
CA LEU A 38 -0.91 -8.94 4.85
C LEU A 38 -1.00 -8.12 6.15
N GLY A 39 -0.69 -6.83 6.06
CA GLY A 39 -1.02 -5.87 7.11
C GLY A 39 -2.39 -5.28 6.85
N ILE A 40 -3.24 -5.24 7.87
CA ILE A 40 -4.51 -4.51 7.86
C ILE A 40 -4.52 -3.50 9.00
N MET A 41 -5.15 -2.36 8.79
CA MET A 41 -5.28 -1.30 9.77
C MET A 41 -6.62 -0.59 9.57
N ASP A 42 -7.22 -0.14 10.66
CA ASP A 42 -8.31 0.83 10.63
C ASP A 42 -7.70 2.24 10.52
N ASP A 43 -7.97 2.92 9.40
CA ASP A 43 -7.60 4.31 9.18
C ASP A 43 -8.86 5.19 9.17
N ASN A 44 -9.31 5.59 10.35
CA ASN A 44 -10.47 6.47 10.54
C ASN A 44 -11.76 5.93 9.90
N GLY A 45 -12.02 4.62 10.04
CA GLY A 45 -13.17 3.95 9.46
C GLY A 45 -12.97 3.47 8.01
N LEU A 46 -11.79 3.69 7.43
CA LEU A 46 -11.38 3.11 6.16
C LEU A 46 -10.45 1.93 6.38
N LEU A 47 -10.73 0.81 5.72
CA LEU A 47 -9.84 -0.35 5.74
C LEU A 47 -8.58 -0.07 4.91
N ALA A 48 -7.45 0.11 5.59
CA ALA A 48 -6.14 0.17 4.98
C ALA A 48 -5.54 -1.24 4.87
N VAL A 49 -5.19 -1.68 3.65
CA VAL A 49 -4.55 -2.98 3.41
C VAL A 49 -3.20 -2.81 2.73
N ASN A 50 -2.19 -3.53 3.20
CA ASN A 50 -0.85 -3.52 2.65
C ASN A 50 -0.26 -4.93 2.60
N CYS A 51 -0.15 -5.50 1.41
CA CYS A 51 0.47 -6.81 1.20
C CYS A 51 1.98 -6.66 0.96
N LYS A 52 2.81 -7.20 1.86
CA LYS A 52 4.27 -7.13 1.77
C LYS A 52 4.83 -7.94 0.59
N THR A 53 4.10 -8.95 0.15
CA THR A 53 4.46 -9.85 -0.97
C THR A 53 4.25 -9.20 -2.34
N GLY A 54 3.47 -8.10 -2.41
CA GLY A 54 3.27 -7.31 -3.63
C GLY A 54 1.94 -7.52 -4.35
N CYS A 55 0.93 -8.09 -3.68
CA CYS A 55 -0.42 -8.13 -4.23
C CYS A 55 -1.00 -6.71 -4.37
N PRO A 56 -1.66 -6.38 -5.49
CA PRO A 56 -2.30 -5.08 -5.64
C PRO A 56 -3.49 -4.98 -4.69
N THR A 57 -3.68 -3.81 -4.10
CA THR A 57 -4.74 -3.51 -3.12
C THR A 57 -6.13 -3.97 -3.62
N GLU A 58 -6.45 -3.70 -4.89
CA GLU A 58 -7.71 -4.11 -5.53
C GLU A 58 -7.95 -5.61 -5.43
N LYS A 59 -6.94 -6.44 -5.75
CA LYS A 59 -7.09 -7.90 -5.67
C LYS A 59 -7.26 -8.40 -4.24
N VAL A 60 -6.63 -7.73 -3.28
CA VAL A 60 -6.79 -8.08 -1.86
C VAL A 60 -8.21 -7.78 -1.42
N LEU A 61 -8.72 -6.59 -1.75
CA LEU A 61 -10.11 -6.20 -1.43
C LEU A 61 -11.12 -7.10 -2.15
N GLU A 62 -10.90 -7.44 -3.42
CA GLU A 62 -11.72 -8.39 -4.17
C GLU A 62 -11.74 -9.78 -3.51
N ALA A 63 -10.59 -10.27 -3.05
CA ALA A 63 -10.51 -11.57 -2.38
C ALA A 63 -11.19 -11.56 -1.01
N VAL A 64 -11.03 -10.48 -0.23
CA VAL A 64 -11.73 -10.29 1.05
C VAL A 64 -13.25 -10.23 0.84
N GLN A 65 -13.72 -9.50 -0.17
CA GLN A 65 -15.13 -9.46 -0.53
C GLN A 65 -15.68 -10.81 -1.02
N GLY A 66 -14.89 -11.58 -1.76
CA GLY A 66 -15.25 -12.92 -2.17
C GLY A 66 -15.45 -13.86 -0.99
N LEU A 67 -14.62 -13.73 0.05
CA LEU A 67 -14.77 -14.47 1.31
C LEU A 67 -15.97 -14.01 2.15
N LEU A 68 -16.33 -12.72 2.10
CA LEU A 68 -17.56 -12.17 2.68
C LEU A 68 -18.85 -12.61 1.95
N GLY A 69 -18.74 -13.39 0.86
CA GLY A 69 -19.89 -13.91 0.10
C GLY A 69 -20.31 -13.05 -1.10
N GLY A 70 -19.52 -12.02 -1.46
CA GLY A 70 -19.74 -11.20 -2.64
C GLY A 70 -19.37 -11.93 -3.93
N ALA A 71 -20.36 -12.44 -4.66
CA ALA A 71 -20.16 -13.03 -5.98
C ALA A 71 -19.81 -11.95 -7.03
N PHE A 72 -18.53 -11.65 -7.22
CA PHE A 72 -18.08 -10.74 -8.28
C PHE A 72 -17.52 -11.49 -9.49
N LYS A 73 -18.09 -11.20 -10.68
CA LYS A 73 -17.55 -11.64 -11.97
C LYS A 73 -16.23 -10.90 -12.21
N LYS A 74 -15.17 -11.66 -12.47
CA LYS A 74 -13.82 -11.17 -12.81
C LYS A 74 -13.91 -10.05 -13.86
N SER A 75 -13.81 -8.79 -13.45
CA SER A 75 -13.55 -7.72 -14.39
C SER A 75 -12.04 -7.69 -14.65
N GLY A 76 -11.67 -7.65 -15.92
CA GLY A 76 -10.31 -7.96 -16.37
C GLY A 76 -9.25 -7.14 -15.64
N THR A 77 -8.31 -7.85 -15.03
CA THR A 77 -7.18 -7.27 -14.31
C THR A 77 -6.39 -6.37 -15.27
N LYS A 78 -6.32 -5.06 -15.01
CA LYS A 78 -5.25 -4.25 -15.61
C LYS A 78 -3.94 -4.76 -15.03
N LYS A 79 -3.08 -5.33 -15.87
CA LYS A 79 -1.74 -5.76 -15.45
C LYS A 79 -1.06 -4.55 -14.82
N SER A 80 -0.81 -4.59 -13.51
CA SER A 80 0.10 -3.64 -12.87
C SER A 80 1.42 -3.77 -13.64
N GLY A 81 1.73 -2.76 -14.45
CA GLY A 81 2.92 -2.77 -15.28
C GLY A 81 4.12 -3.11 -14.40
N LYS A 82 5.01 -3.98 -14.89
CA LYS A 82 6.26 -4.24 -14.18
C LYS A 82 6.90 -2.89 -13.90
N ARG A 83 6.96 -2.50 -12.61
CA ARG A 83 7.68 -1.29 -12.22
C ARG A 83 9.10 -1.46 -12.76
N ALA A 84 9.55 -0.49 -13.55
CA ALA A 84 10.93 -0.44 -13.98
C ALA A 84 11.81 -0.63 -12.73
N PRO A 85 12.93 -1.36 -12.82
CA PRO A 85 13.83 -1.52 -11.70
C PRO A 85 14.15 -0.14 -11.13
N ARG A 86 14.11 -0.01 -9.80
CA ARG A 86 14.49 1.26 -9.14
C ARG A 86 15.96 1.50 -9.42
N VAL A 87 16.25 2.28 -10.46
CA VAL A 87 17.61 2.77 -10.70
C VAL A 87 17.94 3.71 -9.54
N PRO A 88 19.04 3.48 -8.80
CA PRO A 88 19.45 4.41 -7.77
C PRO A 88 19.65 5.78 -8.42
N LYS A 89 18.99 6.81 -7.89
CA LYS A 89 19.24 8.18 -8.32
C LYS A 89 20.72 8.46 -8.07
N GLY A 90 21.44 8.93 -9.10
CA GLY A 90 22.88 9.19 -9.01
C GLY A 90 23.23 10.04 -7.78
N LYS A 91 24.43 9.84 -7.24
CA LYS A 91 24.91 10.63 -6.09
C LYS A 91 24.97 12.11 -6.50
N HIS A 92 24.47 13.00 -5.64
CA HIS A 92 24.53 14.44 -5.88
C HIS A 92 26.01 14.89 -5.87
N VAL A 93 26.57 15.24 -7.03
CA VAL A 93 28.02 15.49 -7.20
C VAL A 93 28.41 16.92 -6.85
N ALA A 94 27.55 17.91 -7.10
CA ALA A 94 27.85 19.31 -6.78
C ALA A 94 26.56 20.12 -6.62
N SER A 95 26.52 20.98 -5.61
CA SER A 95 25.56 22.08 -5.51
C SER A 95 26.28 23.34 -5.94
N TYR A 96 25.68 24.14 -6.82
CA TYR A 96 26.20 25.47 -7.13
C TYR A 96 25.21 26.53 -6.66
N MET A 97 25.68 27.43 -5.79
CA MET A 97 24.93 28.60 -5.36
C MET A 97 25.28 29.75 -6.29
N TYR A 98 24.28 30.27 -7.00
CA TYR A 98 24.45 31.46 -7.81
C TYR A 98 24.25 32.70 -6.94
N SER A 99 25.21 33.61 -7.01
CA SER A 99 25.12 34.94 -6.40
C SER A 99 24.78 36.00 -7.46
N THR A 100 24.09 37.05 -7.02
CA THR A 100 23.96 38.29 -7.79
C THR A 100 25.30 39.03 -7.82
N VAL A 101 25.40 40.10 -8.61
CA VAL A 101 26.60 40.96 -8.67
C VAL A 101 26.98 41.57 -7.31
N GLU A 102 26.04 41.59 -6.37
CA GLU A 102 26.20 42.09 -5.00
C GLU A 102 26.55 40.98 -3.99
N GLY A 103 26.75 39.74 -4.46
CA GLY A 103 27.12 38.60 -3.62
C GLY A 103 25.96 37.92 -2.89
N LEU A 104 24.72 38.37 -3.12
CA LEU A 104 23.54 37.78 -2.49
C LEU A 104 23.09 36.52 -3.23
N PRO A 105 22.68 35.46 -2.53
CA PRO A 105 22.15 34.28 -3.20
C PRO A 105 20.89 34.64 -3.99
N LEU A 106 20.81 34.17 -5.23
CA LEU A 106 19.71 34.45 -6.16
C LEU A 106 18.33 33.99 -5.64
N ALA A 107 18.31 33.17 -4.57
CA ALA A 107 17.13 32.70 -3.87
C ALA A 107 16.41 33.76 -3.02
N LEU A 108 17.00 34.94 -2.80
CA LEU A 108 16.44 36.03 -2.00
C LEU A 108 15.77 37.13 -2.83
N LYS A 109 15.47 36.88 -4.11
CA LYS A 109 14.81 37.85 -4.99
C LYS A 109 13.30 37.64 -5.07
#